data_AF-A0A9P7VGT4-F1
#
_entry.id   AF-A0A9P7VGT4-F1
#
_cell.length_a   1.000
_cell.length_b   1.000
_cell.length_c   1.000
_cell.angle_alpha   90.00
_cell.angle_beta   90.00
_cell.angle_gamma   90.00
#
_symmetry.space_group_name_H-M   'P 1'
#
loop_
_entity.id
_entity.type
_entity.pdbx_description
1 polymer ?
#
loop_
_entity_poly.entity_id
_entity_poly.type
_entity_poly.pdbx_seq_one_letter_code
_entity_poly.pdbx_strand_id
1 'polypeptide(L)'
;MSKLQYASEEAIFRDIRKMGSGMLLELDSSISELQMELKSLIHTRSELQWSMEHSTEILNPVRRLPEDMLHEIFTYCLSNLTPSRTSFHCANSPPWILGMVYRMWGQTMLLFPQLWTHVHFDMCIVPNPIRIQKRLSKRSPTDCVVSHECLLKNLHLQLQRSAGLPLDISFFHDIDVPNEGASYLWPLIASSYRWKQLSTSVSGLTLEPFLFIQNSIPALETLEIVEGLTTPSHLVQLLSATNL
;
A
#
# COMPACT_ATOMS: atom_id res chain seq x y z
N MET A 1 -91.49 -38.47 2.61
CA MET A 1 -90.33 -37.98 1.82
C MET A 1 -89.19 -37.38 2.67
N SER A 2 -89.29 -37.22 4.00
CA SER A 2 -88.30 -36.45 4.80
C SER A 2 -87.09 -37.23 5.36
N LYS A 3 -87.16 -38.55 5.57
CA LYS A 3 -86.05 -39.32 6.20
C LYS A 3 -84.91 -39.70 5.25
N LEU A 4 -85.19 -39.90 3.97
CA LEU A 4 -84.19 -40.30 2.97
C LEU A 4 -83.28 -39.14 2.55
N GLN A 5 -83.81 -37.91 2.57
CA GLN A 5 -83.08 -36.70 2.19
C GLN A 5 -82.13 -36.23 3.29
N TYR A 6 -82.51 -36.41 4.56
CA TYR A 6 -81.67 -36.11 5.72
C TYR A 6 -80.47 -37.06 5.83
N ALA A 7 -80.68 -38.34 5.52
CA ALA A 7 -79.61 -39.34 5.51
C ALA A 7 -78.60 -39.11 4.36
N SER A 8 -79.04 -38.56 3.22
CA SER A 8 -78.12 -38.24 2.12
C SER A 8 -77.27 -37.00 2.39
N GLU A 9 -77.82 -35.96 3.04
CA GLU A 9 -77.04 -34.77 3.41
C GLU A 9 -75.99 -35.08 4.47
N GLU A 10 -76.32 -35.90 5.47
CA GLU A 10 -75.39 -36.27 6.54
C GLU A 10 -74.20 -37.11 6.03
N ALA A 11 -74.41 -37.92 4.98
CA ALA A 11 -73.34 -38.66 4.32
C ALA A 11 -72.37 -37.71 3.60
N ILE A 12 -72.89 -36.69 2.91
CA ILE A 12 -72.08 -35.68 2.20
C ILE A 12 -71.18 -34.90 3.19
N PHE A 13 -71.72 -34.48 4.34
CA PHE A 13 -70.91 -33.78 5.35
C PHE A 13 -69.83 -34.66 5.99
N ARG A 14 -70.08 -35.96 6.17
CA ARG A 14 -69.06 -36.90 6.65
C ARG A 14 -67.93 -37.09 5.65
N ASP A 15 -68.25 -37.16 4.36
CA ASP A 15 -67.25 -37.30 3.30
C ASP A 15 -66.41 -36.03 3.14
N ILE A 16 -67.03 -34.84 3.17
CA ILE A 16 -66.30 -33.56 3.16
C ILE A 16 -65.34 -33.47 4.35
N ARG A 17 -65.78 -33.88 5.55
CA ARG A 17 -64.93 -33.85 6.75
C ARG A 17 -63.77 -34.85 6.66
N LYS A 18 -64.01 -36.05 6.13
CA LYS A 18 -62.94 -37.03 5.89
C LYS A 18 -61.93 -36.53 4.88
N MET A 19 -62.40 -35.96 3.76
CA MET A 19 -61.54 -35.43 2.71
C MET A 19 -60.72 -34.24 3.20
N GLY A 20 -61.35 -33.30 3.91
CA GLY A 20 -60.66 -32.17 4.53
C GLY A 20 -59.63 -32.61 5.59
N SER A 21 -59.94 -33.63 6.38
CA SER A 21 -58.98 -34.22 7.33
C SER A 21 -57.79 -34.88 6.64
N GLY A 22 -58.00 -35.53 5.48
CA GLY A 22 -56.92 -36.11 4.68
C GLY A 22 -55.99 -35.04 4.10
N MET A 23 -56.56 -33.98 3.53
CA MET A 23 -55.80 -32.85 2.99
C MET A 23 -55.00 -32.12 4.07
N LEU A 24 -55.55 -31.95 5.27
CA LEU A 24 -54.83 -31.36 6.40
C LEU A 24 -53.63 -32.21 6.82
N LEU A 25 -53.78 -33.54 6.90
CA LEU A 25 -52.67 -34.43 7.23
C LEU A 25 -51.55 -34.40 6.19
N GLU A 26 -51.92 -34.30 4.90
CA GLU A 26 -50.95 -34.19 3.80
C GLU A 26 -50.21 -32.85 3.85
N LEU A 27 -50.92 -31.75 4.11
CA LEU A 27 -50.33 -30.43 4.33
C LEU A 27 -49.40 -30.41 5.54
N ASP A 28 -49.82 -30.96 6.68
CA ASP A 28 -49.00 -31.03 7.89
C ASP A 28 -47.74 -31.89 7.68
N SER A 29 -47.84 -32.98 6.92
CA SER A 29 -46.69 -33.79 6.52
C SER A 29 -45.71 -32.98 5.68
N SER A 30 -46.23 -32.26 4.67
CA SER A 30 -45.40 -31.43 3.79
C SER A 30 -44.74 -30.25 4.53
N ILE A 31 -45.45 -29.63 5.47
CA ILE A 31 -44.89 -28.60 6.35
C ILE A 31 -43.75 -29.19 7.20
N SER A 32 -43.95 -30.38 7.76
CA SER A 32 -42.92 -31.05 8.58
C SER A 32 -41.66 -31.37 7.78
N GLU A 33 -41.81 -31.88 6.56
CA GLU A 33 -40.70 -32.15 5.64
C GLU A 33 -39.91 -30.88 5.28
N LEU A 34 -40.61 -29.83 4.86
CA LEU A 34 -39.98 -28.54 4.54
C LEU A 34 -39.30 -27.90 5.76
N GLN A 35 -39.85 -28.08 6.97
CA GLN A 35 -39.20 -27.62 8.19
C GLN A 35 -37.91 -28.39 8.50
N MET A 36 -37.86 -29.69 8.22
CA MET A 36 -36.63 -30.46 8.38
C MET A 36 -35.57 -30.04 7.36
N GLU A 37 -35.97 -29.82 6.12
CA GLU A 37 -35.09 -29.31 5.06
C GLU A 37 -34.58 -27.90 5.38
N LEU A 38 -35.46 -27.01 5.85
CA LEU A 38 -35.06 -25.68 6.28
C LEU A 38 -34.05 -25.73 7.44
N LYS A 39 -34.27 -26.61 8.43
CA LYS A 39 -33.33 -26.80 9.54
C LYS A 39 -31.97 -27.29 9.07
N SER A 40 -31.93 -28.25 8.14
CA SER A 40 -30.67 -28.76 7.61
C SER A 40 -29.93 -27.68 6.83
N LEU A 41 -30.63 -26.90 5.99
CA LEU A 41 -30.05 -25.78 5.26
C LEU A 41 -29.51 -24.68 6.18
N ILE A 42 -30.23 -24.34 7.25
CA ILE A 42 -29.76 -23.39 8.27
C ILE A 42 -28.49 -23.91 8.94
N HIS A 43 -28.46 -25.19 9.31
CA HIS A 43 -27.28 -25.79 9.93
C HIS A 43 -26.06 -25.76 9.00
N THR A 44 -26.22 -26.18 7.75
CA THR A 44 -25.16 -26.13 6.74
C THR A 44 -24.67 -24.69 6.50
N ARG A 45 -25.59 -23.72 6.46
CA ARG A 45 -25.24 -22.30 6.35
C ARG A 45 -24.38 -21.86 7.53
N SER A 46 -24.76 -22.23 8.76
CA SER A 46 -24.01 -21.87 9.97
C SER A 46 -22.61 -22.50 9.99
N GLU A 47 -22.47 -23.77 9.59
CA GLU A 47 -21.16 -24.43 9.50
C GLU A 47 -20.25 -23.79 8.45
N LEU A 48 -20.79 -23.48 7.26
CA LEU A 48 -20.04 -22.79 6.22
C LEU A 48 -19.63 -21.40 6.67
N GLN A 49 -20.52 -20.65 7.32
CA GLN A 49 -20.21 -19.34 7.85
C GLN A 49 -19.10 -19.41 8.91
N TRP A 50 -19.17 -20.35 9.84
CA TRP A 50 -18.13 -20.58 10.85
C TRP A 50 -16.78 -20.93 10.20
N SER A 51 -16.78 -21.81 9.20
CA SER A 51 -15.58 -22.20 8.46
C SER A 51 -14.98 -21.03 7.67
N MET A 52 -15.80 -20.18 7.06
CA MET A 52 -15.34 -18.98 6.37
C MET A 52 -14.71 -17.96 7.34
N GLU A 53 -15.33 -17.74 8.49
CA GLU A 53 -14.80 -16.84 9.52
C GLU A 53 -13.49 -17.40 10.11
N HIS A 54 -13.46 -18.67 10.52
CA HIS A 54 -12.24 -19.30 11.06
C HIS A 54 -11.11 -19.44 10.05
N SER A 55 -11.43 -19.73 8.78
CA SER A 55 -10.41 -19.82 7.74
C SER A 55 -9.74 -18.46 7.50
N THR A 56 -10.46 -17.33 7.58
CA THR A 56 -9.80 -16.02 7.47
C THR A 56 -8.82 -15.73 8.60
N GLU A 57 -9.06 -16.25 9.81
CA GLU A 57 -8.12 -16.12 10.92
C GLU A 57 -6.92 -17.07 10.80
N ILE A 58 -7.16 -18.32 10.38
CA ILE A 58 -6.11 -19.33 10.21
C ILE A 58 -5.19 -18.96 9.03
N LEU A 59 -5.77 -18.47 7.93
CA LEU A 59 -5.04 -18.16 6.70
C LEU A 59 -4.31 -16.82 6.75
N ASN A 60 -4.59 -15.96 7.73
CA ASN A 60 -4.01 -14.62 7.80
C ASN A 60 -3.37 -14.31 9.17
N PRO A 61 -2.33 -15.08 9.58
CA PRO A 61 -1.66 -14.93 10.87
C PRO A 61 -1.09 -13.52 11.08
N VAL A 62 -0.75 -12.83 9.99
CA VAL A 62 -0.27 -11.45 9.97
C VAL A 62 -1.29 -10.45 10.56
N ARG A 63 -2.60 -10.76 10.53
CA ARG A 63 -3.64 -9.91 11.12
C ARG A 63 -3.71 -9.98 12.66
N ARG A 64 -3.04 -10.96 13.27
CA ARG A 64 -2.96 -11.13 14.74
C ARG A 64 -1.74 -10.43 15.34
N LEU A 65 -0.85 -9.88 14.52
CA LEU A 65 0.33 -9.18 15.00
C LEU A 65 -0.08 -7.83 15.60
N PRO A 66 0.35 -7.50 16.82
CA PRO A 66 0.16 -6.17 17.38
C PRO A 66 0.97 -5.13 16.59
N GLU A 67 0.58 -3.87 16.72
CA GLU A 67 1.20 -2.76 15.98
C GLU A 67 2.71 -2.64 16.23
N ASP A 68 3.16 -2.89 17.47
CA ASP A 68 4.58 -2.84 17.85
C ASP A 68 5.42 -3.89 17.10
N MET A 69 4.89 -5.10 16.93
CA MET A 69 5.58 -6.18 16.20
C MET A 69 5.62 -5.87 14.71
N LEU A 70 4.54 -5.29 14.16
CA LEU A 70 4.52 -4.85 12.77
C LEU A 70 5.53 -3.72 12.54
N HIS A 71 5.64 -2.77 13.47
CA HIS A 71 6.65 -1.72 13.43
C HIS A 71 8.06 -2.30 13.42
N GLU A 72 8.37 -3.28 14.27
CA GLU A 72 9.68 -3.93 14.30
C GLU A 72 9.98 -4.66 12.98
N ILE A 73 9.02 -5.43 12.45
CA ILE A 73 9.14 -6.09 11.14
C ILE A 73 9.40 -5.07 10.04
N PHE A 74 8.63 -3.97 10.00
CA PHE A 74 8.78 -2.94 8.99
C PHE A 74 10.12 -2.24 9.08
N THR A 75 10.57 -1.91 10.29
CA THR A 75 11.89 -1.32 10.52
C THR A 75 12.98 -2.27 10.01
N TYR A 76 12.91 -3.54 10.38
CA TYR A 76 13.87 -4.56 9.91
C TYR A 76 13.84 -4.71 8.38
N CYS A 77 12.65 -4.73 7.77
CA CYS A 77 12.52 -4.80 6.32
C CYS A 77 13.13 -3.58 5.63
N LEU A 78 12.86 -2.37 6.11
CA LEU A 78 13.36 -1.13 5.52
C LEU A 78 14.88 -0.99 5.70
N SER A 79 15.43 -1.33 6.86
CA SER A 79 16.87 -1.24 7.13
C SER A 79 17.71 -2.24 6.32
N ASN A 80 17.15 -3.39 5.93
CA ASN A 80 17.85 -4.39 5.14
C ASN A 80 17.72 -4.19 3.62
N LEU A 81 16.87 -3.26 3.18
CA LEU A 81 16.73 -2.98 1.76
C LEU A 81 17.85 -2.04 1.31
N THR A 82 18.42 -2.32 0.15
CA THR A 82 19.33 -1.38 -0.50
C THR A 82 18.56 -0.09 -0.81
N PRO A 83 19.18 1.10 -0.68
CA PRO A 83 18.50 2.38 -0.91
C PRO A 83 17.78 2.47 -2.27
N SER A 84 18.34 1.83 -3.31
CA SER A 84 17.72 1.73 -4.64
C SER A 84 16.33 1.06 -4.66
N ARG A 85 16.00 0.27 -3.63
CA ARG A 85 14.73 -0.47 -3.49
C ARG A 85 13.70 0.26 -2.63
N THR A 86 14.07 1.36 -1.98
CA THR A 86 13.17 2.19 -1.16
C THR A 86 12.79 3.50 -1.85
N SER A 87 12.96 3.56 -3.18
CA SER A 87 12.71 4.77 -3.95
C SER A 87 11.23 5.11 -4.05
N PHE A 88 10.85 6.37 -3.82
CA PHE A 88 9.47 6.83 -3.96
C PHE A 88 8.93 6.85 -5.40
N HIS A 89 9.78 6.50 -6.38
CA HIS A 89 9.39 6.35 -7.78
C HIS A 89 8.48 5.17 -8.07
N CYS A 90 8.49 4.17 -7.19
CA CYS A 90 7.76 2.93 -7.43
C CYS A 90 6.67 2.76 -6.38
N ALA A 91 5.41 2.62 -6.80
CA ALA A 91 4.35 2.23 -5.86
C ALA A 91 4.61 0.85 -5.22
N ASN A 92 5.43 0.02 -5.87
CA ASN A 92 5.81 -1.31 -5.41
C ASN A 92 7.09 -1.31 -4.54
N SER A 93 7.68 -0.14 -4.24
CA SER A 93 8.78 -0.05 -3.29
C SER A 93 8.26 0.16 -1.87
N PRO A 94 8.96 -0.34 -0.85
CA PRO A 94 8.76 0.09 0.53
C PRO A 94 9.17 1.57 0.69
N PRO A 95 8.47 2.35 1.53
CA PRO A 95 7.39 1.94 2.45
C PRO A 95 6.00 1.84 1.80
N TRP A 96 5.82 2.26 0.55
CA TRP A 96 4.52 2.36 -0.12
C TRP A 96 3.78 1.03 -0.23
N ILE A 97 4.46 -0.03 -0.69
CA ILE A 97 3.86 -1.34 -0.88
C ILE A 97 3.38 -1.95 0.45
N LEU A 98 4.10 -1.71 1.55
CA LEU A 98 3.73 -2.21 2.88
C LEU A 98 2.44 -1.54 3.37
N GLY A 99 2.23 -0.26 3.07
CA GLY A 99 0.98 0.44 3.36
C GLY A 99 -0.23 -0.04 2.54
N MET A 100 -0.02 -0.80 1.46
CA MET A 100 -1.08 -1.27 0.57
C MET A 100 -1.56 -2.70 0.87
N VAL A 101 -0.85 -3.47 1.69
CA VAL A 101 -1.17 -4.89 1.96
C VAL A 101 -2.49 -5.04 2.72
N TYR A 102 -2.67 -4.28 3.80
CA TYR A 102 -3.87 -4.34 4.63
C TYR A 102 -4.08 -3.02 5.39
N ARG A 103 -5.33 -2.73 5.78
CA ARG A 103 -5.68 -1.46 6.45
C ARG A 103 -4.87 -1.21 7.72
N MET A 104 -4.66 -2.24 8.53
CA MET A 104 -3.87 -2.13 9.76
C MET A 104 -2.40 -1.81 9.46
N TRP A 105 -1.79 -2.42 8.45
CA TRP A 105 -0.41 -2.10 8.03
C TRP A 105 -0.29 -0.66 7.59
N GLY A 106 -1.27 -0.15 6.84
CA GLY A 106 -1.35 1.27 6.49
C GLY A 106 -1.46 2.19 7.71
N GLN A 107 -2.27 1.82 8.71
CA GLN A 107 -2.40 2.58 9.96
C GLN A 107 -1.09 2.59 10.76
N THR A 108 -0.49 1.42 10.97
CA THR A 108 0.82 1.27 11.61
C THR A 108 1.87 2.12 10.88
N MET A 109 1.96 2.01 9.55
CA MET A 109 2.89 2.83 8.76
C MET A 109 2.69 4.34 8.96
N LEU A 110 1.46 4.82 9.12
CA LEU A 110 1.17 6.22 9.39
C LEU A 110 1.48 6.64 10.84
N LEU A 111 1.36 5.72 11.80
CA LEU A 111 1.64 5.95 13.22
C LEU A 111 3.13 6.05 13.52
N PHE A 112 3.99 5.49 12.66
CA PHE A 112 5.43 5.47 12.87
C PHE A 112 6.19 6.31 11.82
N PRO A 113 6.41 7.61 12.09
CA PRO A 113 7.13 8.52 11.19
C PRO A 113 8.56 8.07 10.84
N GLN A 114 9.19 7.29 11.71
CA GLN A 114 10.55 6.76 11.54
C GLN A 114 10.69 5.92 10.26
N LEU A 115 9.62 5.28 9.81
CA LEU A 115 9.60 4.46 8.60
C LEU A 115 9.68 5.31 7.30
N TRP A 116 9.50 6.63 7.41
CA TRP A 116 9.48 7.57 6.28
C TRP A 116 10.71 8.47 6.20
N THR A 117 11.67 8.33 7.11
CA THR A 117 12.84 9.23 7.22
C THR A 117 13.88 9.04 6.12
N HIS A 118 13.88 7.87 5.48
CA HIS A 118 14.82 7.53 4.42
C HIS A 118 14.25 7.91 3.06
N VAL A 119 14.72 9.00 2.47
CA VAL A 119 14.25 9.51 1.17
C VAL A 119 15.29 9.17 0.10
N HIS A 120 14.96 8.23 -0.78
CA HIS A 120 15.83 7.84 -1.88
C HIS A 120 15.22 8.22 -3.24
N PHE A 121 15.97 8.99 -4.01
CA PHE A 121 15.65 9.42 -5.36
C PHE A 121 16.77 9.04 -6.31
N ASP A 122 16.44 8.27 -7.35
CA ASP A 122 17.38 7.90 -8.41
C ASP A 122 16.75 8.13 -9.78
N MET A 123 17.20 9.19 -10.44
CA MET A 123 16.80 9.55 -11.80
C MET A 123 17.20 8.53 -12.85
N CYS A 124 18.23 7.73 -12.59
CA CYS A 124 18.68 6.72 -13.54
C CYS A 124 17.62 5.61 -13.74
N ILE A 125 16.64 5.53 -12.86
CA ILE A 125 15.57 4.52 -12.89
C ILE A 125 14.29 5.07 -13.54
N VAL A 126 14.14 6.40 -13.64
CA VAL A 126 12.97 7.01 -14.29
C VAL A 126 13.07 6.78 -15.81
N PRO A 127 12.04 6.20 -16.47
CA PRO A 127 12.05 6.00 -17.91
C PRO A 127 12.04 7.35 -18.64
N ASN A 128 13.21 7.82 -19.07
CA ASN A 128 13.31 8.99 -19.96
C ASN A 128 12.98 8.56 -21.41
N PRO A 129 12.14 9.30 -22.16
CA PRO A 129 11.88 9.03 -23.58
C PRO A 129 13.15 8.89 -24.46
N ILE A 130 14.24 9.58 -24.11
CA ILE A 130 15.56 9.46 -24.75
C ILE A 130 16.19 8.08 -24.50
N ARG A 131 15.97 7.47 -23.33
CA ARG A 131 16.44 6.12 -22.98
C ARG A 131 15.58 5.00 -23.58
N ILE A 132 14.30 5.27 -23.87
CA ILE A 132 13.43 4.32 -24.56
C ILE A 132 14.06 3.92 -25.91
N GLN A 133 14.65 4.85 -26.66
CA GLN A 133 15.31 4.53 -27.93
C GLN A 133 16.56 3.64 -27.78
N LYS A 134 17.35 3.77 -26.71
CA LYS A 134 18.59 2.98 -26.51
C LYS A 134 18.36 1.60 -25.87
N ARG A 135 17.25 1.39 -25.13
CA ARG A 135 17.00 0.15 -24.35
C ARG A 135 15.94 -0.80 -24.92
N LEU A 136 15.26 -0.44 -26.01
CA LEU A 136 14.23 -1.27 -26.66
C LEU A 136 14.70 -2.64 -27.20
N SER A 137 15.95 -3.05 -26.98
CA SER A 137 16.40 -4.39 -27.37
C SER A 137 16.14 -5.49 -26.32
N LYS A 138 15.89 -5.23 -25.02
CA LYS A 138 15.95 -6.34 -24.02
C LYS A 138 15.05 -6.35 -22.75
N ARG A 139 14.07 -5.47 -22.48
CA ARG A 139 13.28 -5.59 -21.24
C ARG A 139 11.76 -5.43 -21.38
N SER A 140 11.07 -6.12 -20.47
CA SER A 140 9.64 -6.44 -20.40
C SER A 140 8.72 -5.23 -20.12
N PRO A 141 7.41 -5.31 -20.43
CA PRO A 141 6.49 -4.18 -20.47
C PRO A 141 5.96 -3.68 -19.11
N THR A 142 6.59 -4.02 -17.99
CA THR A 142 6.04 -3.78 -16.64
C THR A 142 6.57 -2.51 -15.96
N ASP A 143 7.39 -1.70 -16.63
CA ASP A 143 7.89 -0.45 -16.07
C ASP A 143 6.77 0.61 -16.11
N CYS A 144 6.08 0.79 -14.98
CA CYS A 144 5.11 1.86 -14.80
C CYS A 144 5.84 3.22 -14.99
N VAL A 145 5.54 3.91 -16.08
CA VAL A 145 5.93 5.31 -16.26
C VAL A 145 5.11 6.14 -15.28
N VAL A 146 5.69 6.42 -14.10
CA VAL A 146 5.05 7.28 -13.10
C VAL A 146 5.21 8.74 -13.56
N SER A 147 4.11 9.48 -13.65
CA SER A 147 4.14 10.88 -14.07
C SER A 147 4.93 11.75 -13.08
N HIS A 148 5.56 12.82 -13.59
CA HIS A 148 6.27 13.81 -12.79
C HIS A 148 5.46 14.32 -11.57
N GLU A 149 4.17 14.61 -11.80
CA GLU A 149 3.26 15.08 -10.76
C GLU A 149 3.06 14.05 -9.63
N CYS A 150 2.96 12.76 -9.98
CA CYS A 150 2.82 11.69 -9.01
C CYS A 150 4.10 11.52 -8.17
N LEU A 151 5.27 11.70 -8.79
CA LEU A 151 6.56 11.67 -8.08
C LEU A 151 6.70 12.79 -7.07
N LEU A 152 6.37 14.03 -7.46
CA LEU A 152 6.37 15.17 -6.54
C LEU A 152 5.37 14.99 -5.41
N LYS A 153 4.19 14.45 -5.71
CA LYS A 153 3.18 14.12 -4.69
C LYS A 153 3.70 13.07 -3.70
N ASN A 154 4.34 12.02 -4.17
CA ASN A 154 4.90 10.97 -3.30
C ASN A 154 6.02 11.52 -2.42
N LEU A 155 6.92 12.31 -2.99
CA LEU A 155 7.98 12.99 -2.25
C LEU A 155 7.39 13.86 -1.14
N HIS A 156 6.43 14.73 -1.47
CA HIS A 156 5.80 15.60 -0.49
C HIS A 156 5.11 14.79 0.61
N LEU A 157 4.39 13.73 0.25
CA LEU A 157 3.69 12.87 1.19
C LEU A 157 4.66 12.11 2.11
N GLN A 158 5.80 11.67 1.60
CA GLN A 158 6.84 11.04 2.42
C GLN A 158 7.47 12.05 3.40
N LEU A 159 7.81 13.25 2.93
CA LEU A 159 8.32 14.34 3.78
C LEU A 159 7.30 14.72 4.87
N GLN A 160 6.01 14.77 4.54
CA GLN A 160 4.95 15.01 5.51
C GLN A 160 4.85 13.90 6.56
N ARG A 161 4.87 12.63 6.13
CA ARG A 161 4.73 11.46 7.03
C ARG A 161 5.91 11.29 7.98
N SER A 162 7.09 11.76 7.60
CA SER A 162 8.28 11.74 8.46
C SER A 162 8.21 12.70 9.67
N ALA A 163 7.16 13.54 9.77
CA ALA A 163 6.73 14.28 10.98
C ALA A 163 7.83 15.07 11.74
N GLY A 164 8.84 15.60 11.04
CA GLY A 164 9.89 16.44 11.64
C GLY A 164 11.16 15.69 12.08
N LEU A 165 11.20 14.36 12.02
CA LEU A 165 12.37 13.55 12.39
C LEU A 165 13.62 13.82 11.52
N PRO A 166 14.83 13.51 11.97
CA PRO A 166 16.01 13.63 11.12
C PRO A 166 15.87 12.78 9.84
N LEU A 167 16.23 13.34 8.69
CA LEU A 167 16.09 12.71 7.37
C LEU A 167 17.42 12.19 6.83
N ASP A 168 17.39 10.99 6.25
CA ASP A 168 18.50 10.39 5.53
C ASP A 168 18.17 10.43 4.04
N ILE A 169 18.88 11.26 3.28
CA ILE A 169 18.54 11.60 1.91
C ILE A 169 19.60 11.06 0.97
N SER A 170 19.15 10.36 -0.06
CA SER A 170 19.96 9.87 -1.15
C SER A 170 19.42 10.39 -2.46
N PHE A 171 20.19 11.19 -3.19
CA PHE A 171 19.77 11.82 -4.44
C PHE A 171 20.79 11.59 -5.54
N PHE A 172 20.43 10.78 -6.54
CA PHE A 172 21.28 10.45 -7.67
C PHE A 172 20.66 10.96 -8.99
N HIS A 173 21.47 11.68 -9.77
CA HIS A 173 21.09 12.27 -11.05
C HIS A 173 21.88 11.64 -12.20
N ASP A 174 21.22 11.50 -13.36
CA ASP A 174 21.83 10.99 -14.58
C ASP A 174 22.39 12.16 -15.42
N ILE A 175 23.65 12.05 -15.83
CA ILE A 175 24.40 13.09 -16.55
C ILE A 175 23.75 13.42 -17.91
N ASP A 176 23.06 12.45 -18.50
CA ASP A 176 22.47 12.55 -19.84
C ASP A 176 21.17 13.39 -19.90
N VAL A 177 20.64 13.85 -18.76
CA VAL A 177 19.35 14.57 -18.70
C VAL A 177 19.46 15.89 -17.92
N PRO A 178 20.06 16.94 -18.51
CA PRO A 178 20.19 18.22 -17.82
C PRO A 178 18.82 18.79 -17.46
N ASN A 179 18.68 19.29 -16.23
CA ASN A 179 17.61 20.18 -15.73
C ASN A 179 16.25 19.58 -15.32
N GLU A 180 15.93 18.31 -15.59
CA GLU A 180 14.68 17.72 -15.07
C GLU A 180 14.71 17.46 -13.54
N GLY A 181 15.91 17.43 -12.96
CA GLY A 181 16.11 17.17 -11.52
C GLY A 181 15.86 18.32 -10.58
N ALA A 182 15.94 19.55 -11.09
CA ALA A 182 15.83 20.74 -10.26
C ALA A 182 14.48 20.82 -9.51
N SER A 183 13.39 20.38 -10.14
CA SER A 183 12.04 20.44 -9.55
C SER A 183 11.89 19.58 -8.29
N TYR A 184 12.65 18.49 -8.16
CA TYR A 184 12.61 17.61 -6.98
C TYR A 184 13.54 18.09 -5.87
N LEU A 185 14.54 18.91 -6.19
CA LEU A 185 15.45 19.48 -5.22
C LEU A 185 14.74 20.50 -4.33
N TRP A 186 13.80 21.28 -4.84
CA TRP A 186 13.15 22.32 -4.01
C TRP A 186 12.39 21.79 -2.79
N PRO A 187 11.52 20.76 -2.91
CA PRO A 187 10.88 20.17 -1.74
C PRO A 187 11.89 19.56 -0.76
N LEU A 188 12.97 18.97 -1.27
CA LEU A 188 14.05 18.44 -0.43
C LEU A 188 14.71 19.59 0.33
N ILE A 189 15.15 20.64 -0.36
CA ILE A 189 15.84 21.80 0.22
C ILE A 189 15.00 22.49 1.28
N ALA A 190 13.68 22.58 1.09
CA ALA A 190 12.76 23.11 2.11
C ALA A 190 12.80 22.32 3.43
N SER A 191 13.25 21.06 3.40
CA SER A 191 13.44 20.20 4.57
C SER A 191 14.90 20.13 5.07
N SER A 192 15.79 20.97 4.55
CA SER A 192 17.24 20.96 4.86
C SER A 192 17.58 21.08 6.34
N TYR A 193 16.77 21.80 7.11
CA TYR A 193 16.99 22.03 8.54
C TYR A 193 17.04 20.75 9.40
N ARG A 194 16.51 19.64 8.88
CA ARG A 194 16.41 18.33 9.56
C ARG A 194 17.14 17.23 8.81
N TRP A 195 17.99 17.56 7.85
CA TRP A 195 18.83 16.56 7.18
C TRP A 195 19.91 16.07 8.14
N LYS A 196 20.00 14.76 8.31
CA LYS A 196 21.01 14.09 9.12
C LYS A 196 22.11 13.51 8.25
N GLN A 197 21.72 12.83 7.18
CA GLN A 197 22.64 12.26 6.20
C GLN A 197 22.22 12.69 4.80
N LEU A 198 23.20 13.10 3.99
CA LEU A 198 22.99 13.43 2.59
C LEU A 198 24.02 12.71 1.72
N SER A 199 23.55 11.82 0.86
CA SER A 199 24.37 11.19 -0.19
C SER A 199 23.89 11.68 -1.55
N THR A 200 24.76 12.35 -2.32
CA THR A 200 24.38 12.89 -3.63
C THR A 200 25.46 12.75 -4.70
N SER A 201 25.05 12.57 -5.96
CA SER A 201 25.94 12.72 -7.11
C SER A 201 25.86 14.16 -7.64
N VAL A 202 27.00 14.82 -7.73
CA VAL A 202 27.12 16.21 -8.23
C VAL A 202 27.04 16.27 -9.76
N SER A 203 27.22 15.14 -10.45
CA SER A 203 27.34 15.11 -11.90
C SER A 203 26.00 15.45 -12.59
N GLY A 204 25.95 16.58 -13.28
CA GLY A 204 24.82 17.01 -14.14
C GLY A 204 23.78 17.93 -13.49
N LEU A 205 23.86 18.20 -12.19
CA LEU A 205 22.94 19.13 -11.51
C LEU A 205 23.46 20.57 -11.59
N THR A 206 22.57 21.53 -11.86
CA THR A 206 22.85 22.92 -11.50
C THR A 206 22.95 22.97 -9.98
N LEU A 207 24.13 23.28 -9.43
CA LEU A 207 24.35 23.39 -7.99
C LEU A 207 23.66 24.62 -7.38
N GLU A 208 23.09 25.49 -8.22
CA GLU A 208 22.34 26.70 -7.83
C GLU A 208 21.37 26.46 -6.66
N PRO A 209 20.52 25.42 -6.62
CA PRO A 209 19.60 25.18 -5.52
C PRO A 209 20.32 24.93 -4.19
N PHE A 210 21.49 24.29 -4.22
CA PHE A 210 22.29 24.00 -3.03
C PHE A 210 22.99 25.24 -2.47
N LEU A 211 23.24 26.26 -3.30
CA LEU A 211 23.80 27.54 -2.85
C LEU A 211 22.85 28.28 -1.88
N PHE A 212 21.54 28.09 -2.03
CA PHE A 212 20.51 28.68 -1.15
C PHE A 212 20.45 28.04 0.24
N ILE A 213 21.17 26.93 0.48
CA ILE A 213 21.13 26.19 1.75
C ILE A 213 22.16 26.75 2.76
N GLN A 214 22.89 27.83 2.43
CA GLN A 214 23.83 28.44 3.38
C GLN A 214 23.15 28.66 4.75
N ASN A 215 23.72 28.06 5.79
CA ASN A 215 23.25 28.05 7.19
C ASN A 215 21.95 27.28 7.50
N SER A 216 21.44 26.45 6.58
CA SER A 216 20.17 25.74 6.74
C SER A 216 20.30 24.24 7.02
N ILE A 217 21.48 23.73 7.38
CA ILE A 217 21.70 22.29 7.66
C ILE A 217 22.30 22.05 9.06
N PRO A 218 21.60 22.46 10.14
CA PRO A 218 22.14 22.40 11.50
C PRO A 218 22.25 20.96 12.05
N ALA A 219 21.54 20.00 11.46
CA ALA A 219 21.47 18.61 11.93
C ALA A 219 22.33 17.64 11.12
N LEU A 220 23.10 18.13 10.12
CA LEU A 220 23.85 17.27 9.22
C LEU A 220 25.04 16.64 9.93
N GLU A 221 25.02 15.32 10.00
CA GLU A 221 26.12 14.51 10.55
C GLU A 221 27.03 13.99 9.43
N THR A 222 26.46 13.59 8.29
CA THR A 222 27.23 13.03 7.18
C THR A 222 26.83 13.64 5.83
N LEU A 223 27.85 13.97 5.04
CA LEU A 223 27.71 14.41 3.65
C LEU A 223 28.60 13.54 2.77
N GLU A 224 27.99 12.77 1.88
CA GLU A 224 28.68 11.92 0.91
C GLU A 224 28.42 12.44 -0.49
N ILE A 225 29.48 12.85 -1.17
CA ILE A 225 29.40 13.21 -2.58
C ILE A 225 29.96 12.03 -3.39
N VAL A 226 29.06 11.31 -4.06
CA VAL A 226 29.43 10.15 -4.88
C VAL A 226 29.73 10.65 -6.28
N GLU A 227 31.00 10.74 -6.63
CA GLU A 227 31.45 11.20 -7.93
C GLU A 227 31.11 10.15 -9.00
N GLY A 228 30.05 10.40 -9.78
CA GLY A 228 29.78 9.63 -10.98
C GLY A 228 30.86 9.93 -12.02
N LEU A 229 31.75 8.96 -12.29
CA LEU A 229 32.80 8.94 -13.31
C LEU A 229 32.77 10.15 -14.28
N THR A 230 33.35 11.30 -13.91
CA THR A 230 34.28 12.11 -14.74
C THR A 230 34.69 13.44 -14.09
N THR A 231 36.02 13.59 -14.01
CA THR A 231 36.90 14.77 -13.97
C THR A 231 36.89 15.76 -12.79
N PRO A 232 38.08 16.06 -12.20
CA PRO A 232 38.25 16.59 -10.85
C PRO A 232 38.33 18.13 -10.78
N SER A 233 37.69 18.86 -11.70
CA SER A 233 37.87 20.31 -11.82
C SER A 233 36.87 21.15 -11.02
N HIS A 234 35.75 20.58 -10.56
CA HIS A 234 34.69 21.33 -9.86
C HIS A 234 34.72 21.17 -8.33
N LEU A 235 35.53 20.25 -7.79
CA LEU A 235 35.59 19.95 -6.35
C LEU A 235 36.22 21.05 -5.48
N VAL A 236 36.97 21.98 -6.08
CA VAL A 236 37.74 22.99 -5.32
C VAL A 236 36.84 24.05 -4.68
N GLN A 237 35.60 24.25 -5.15
CA GLN A 237 34.74 25.33 -4.66
C GLN A 237 33.80 24.95 -3.50
N LEU A 238 33.57 23.66 -3.23
CA LEU A 238 32.67 23.22 -2.14
C LEU A 238 33.39 23.02 -0.81
N LEU A 239 34.66 22.60 -0.80
CA LEU A 239 35.45 22.43 0.43
C LEU A 239 35.80 23.78 1.12
N SER A 240 35.68 24.91 0.41
CA SER A 240 35.84 26.24 1.01
C SER A 240 34.56 26.78 1.65
N ALA A 241 33.40 26.16 1.42
CA ALA A 241 32.12 26.62 1.96
C ALA A 241 31.66 25.88 3.22
N THR A 242 32.26 24.73 3.55
CA THR A 242 31.94 23.92 4.74
C THR A 242 32.93 24.10 5.90
N ASN A 243 33.98 24.90 5.71
CA ASN A 243 34.84 25.38 6.80
C ASN A 243 34.49 26.83 7.12
N LEU A 244 33.37 27.05 7.81
CA LEU A 244 33.10 28.18 8.72
C LEU A 244 31.78 27.96 9.46
#